data_AF-A0A3M1ULW6-F1
#
_entry.id   AF-A0A3M1ULW6-F1
#
_cell.length_a   1.000
_cell.length_b   1.000
_cell.length_c   1.000
_cell.angle_alpha   90.00
_cell.angle_beta   90.00
_cell.angle_gamma   90.00
#
_symmetry.space_group_name_H-M   'P 1'
#
loop_
_entity.id
_entity.type
_entity.pdbx_description
1 polymer ?
#
loop_
_entity_poly.entity_id
_entity_poly.type
_entity_poly.pdbx_seq_one_letter_code
_entity_poly.pdbx_strand_id
1 'polypeptide(L)'
;MPARLYRHPLLLVVLSVLATLLLCGVVGLVWLKEQSPTRYEALLRAARQAPRVLKRSLRALPTEVPVLQLHIKHLHIQDLEYQRQLALQSRHHQAFEYVPAQFNWKGQRLKAKIRLKGDRLIHFQGEDQWSFRVHLRDGQLLAGMRSFSLHKSGARNHLYEWVFHEMLSREGFIALKYEFLRLYVNGVDWGIYALEEHFDKLLVERYGYREGPIVRLDESLGESDLHKSVARPFKAAKWTTADKLPLVQQAVDLLEGFRRGHLKVSEVFDTEKMATFFALNDLMGTHHASVWKSLRFYYNPITSRLEPIGFDGHLDTHKGLGNRMFLAAEASTSEQTGWWYKLFDDWFHLLFA
;
A
#
# COMPACT_ATOMS: atom_id res chain seq x y z
N MET A 1 -36.03 -39.92 50.78
CA MET A 1 -35.02 -39.51 49.78
C MET A 1 -35.41 -38.17 49.19
N PRO A 2 -34.63 -37.10 49.42
CA PRO A 2 -34.45 -36.09 48.39
C PRO A 2 -32.97 -35.85 48.09
N ALA A 3 -32.70 -35.59 46.81
CA ALA A 3 -31.40 -35.60 46.18
C ALA A 3 -30.42 -34.56 46.76
N ARG A 4 -29.16 -34.97 46.96
CA ARG A 4 -28.03 -34.08 47.19
C ARG A 4 -27.88 -33.14 46.00
N LEU A 5 -28.36 -31.90 46.12
CA LEU A 5 -27.81 -30.79 45.37
C LEU A 5 -26.39 -30.54 45.89
N TYR A 6 -25.39 -31.15 45.27
CA TYR A 6 -24.01 -30.67 45.34
C TYR A 6 -23.99 -29.26 44.73
N ARG A 7 -24.23 -28.24 45.56
CA ARG A 7 -24.03 -26.84 45.19
C ARG A 7 -22.53 -26.64 45.02
N HIS A 8 -22.07 -26.52 43.78
CA HIS A 8 -20.66 -26.30 43.45
C HIS A 8 -20.17 -24.96 44.06
N PRO A 9 -19.41 -24.96 45.17
CA PRO A 9 -18.95 -23.71 45.80
C PRO A 9 -17.99 -22.95 44.87
N LEU A 10 -17.26 -23.67 44.01
CA LEU A 10 -16.45 -23.09 42.94
C LEU A 10 -17.27 -22.28 41.93
N LEU A 11 -18.48 -22.73 41.59
CA LEU A 11 -19.33 -22.02 40.64
C LEU A 11 -19.78 -20.66 41.22
N LEU A 12 -20.12 -20.62 42.51
CA LEU A 12 -20.51 -19.39 43.20
C LEU A 12 -19.35 -18.40 43.31
N VAL A 13 -18.14 -18.87 43.57
CA VAL A 13 -16.92 -18.03 43.58
C VAL A 13 -16.60 -17.50 42.19
N VAL A 14 -16.72 -18.32 41.14
CA VAL A 14 -16.51 -17.86 39.76
C VAL A 14 -17.55 -16.82 39.36
N LEU A 15 -18.83 -17.03 39.71
CA LEU A 15 -19.90 -16.08 39.41
C LEU A 15 -19.73 -14.75 40.17
N SER A 16 -19.29 -14.78 41.42
CA SER A 16 -19.05 -13.55 42.18
C SER A 16 -17.88 -12.74 41.62
N VAL A 17 -16.78 -13.39 41.24
CA VAL A 17 -15.64 -12.72 40.58
C VAL A 17 -16.05 -12.11 39.24
N LEU A 18 -16.82 -12.83 38.42
CA LEU A 18 -17.33 -12.31 37.16
C LEU A 18 -18.25 -11.10 37.37
N ALA A 19 -19.13 -11.15 38.38
CA ALA A 19 -20.01 -10.03 38.71
C ALA A 19 -19.23 -8.79 39.15
N THR A 20 -18.20 -8.94 39.99
CA THR A 20 -17.33 -7.84 40.41
C THR A 20 -16.57 -7.23 39.24
N LEU A 21 -15.98 -8.05 38.36
CA LEU A 21 -15.29 -7.56 37.16
C LEU A 21 -16.24 -6.77 36.23
N LEU A 22 -17.49 -7.25 36.09
CA LEU A 22 -18.50 -6.59 35.28
C LEU A 22 -18.90 -5.24 35.89
N LEU A 23 -19.07 -5.18 37.21
CA LEU A 23 -19.37 -3.93 37.93
C LEU A 23 -18.22 -2.92 37.81
N CYS A 24 -16.97 -3.33 38.02
CA CYS A 24 -15.79 -2.49 37.83
C CYS A 24 -15.69 -1.97 36.39
N GLY A 25 -16.00 -2.81 35.40
CA GLY A 25 -16.05 -2.40 33.98
C GLY A 25 -17.12 -1.35 33.70
N VAL A 26 -18.32 -1.49 34.28
CA VAL A 26 -19.41 -0.51 34.15
C VAL A 26 -19.04 0.82 34.81
N VAL A 27 -18.50 0.79 36.03
CA VAL A 27 -18.05 2.01 36.74
C VAL A 27 -16.93 2.71 35.94
N GLY A 28 -15.95 1.94 35.43
CA GLY A 28 -14.88 2.48 34.59
C GLY A 28 -15.39 3.10 33.29
N LEU A 29 -16.43 2.54 32.67
CA LEU A 29 -17.08 3.09 31.47
C LEU A 29 -17.81 4.41 31.76
N VAL A 30 -18.52 4.50 32.89
CA VAL A 30 -19.19 5.74 33.32
C VAL A 30 -18.17 6.84 33.57
N TRP A 31 -17.10 6.53 34.31
CA TRP A 31 -16.00 7.45 34.55
C TRP A 31 -15.31 7.90 33.26
N LEU A 32 -15.06 6.98 32.32
CA LEU A 32 -14.46 7.31 31.01
C LEU A 32 -15.37 8.19 30.15
N LYS A 33 -16.69 8.01 30.22
CA LYS A 33 -17.68 8.86 29.53
C LYS A 33 -17.58 10.31 29.97
N GLU A 34 -17.38 10.54 31.27
CA GLU A 34 -17.24 11.88 31.85
C GLU A 34 -15.90 12.52 31.50
N GLN A 35 -14.80 11.76 31.60
CA GLN A 35 -13.45 12.29 31.40
C GLN A 35 -13.06 12.44 29.92
N SER A 36 -13.59 11.59 29.04
CA SER A 36 -13.20 11.54 27.63
C SER A 36 -14.32 10.95 26.76
N PRO A 37 -15.36 11.74 26.43
CA PRO A 37 -16.50 11.28 25.62
C PRO A 37 -16.10 10.63 24.29
N THR A 38 -15.05 11.13 23.63
CA THR A 38 -14.53 10.57 22.37
C THR A 38 -13.94 9.17 22.54
N ARG A 39 -13.19 8.93 23.63
CA ARG A 39 -12.64 7.61 23.95
C ARG A 39 -13.76 6.64 24.34
N TYR A 40 -14.74 7.10 25.10
CA TYR A 40 -15.92 6.32 25.44
C TYR A 40 -16.70 5.87 24.19
N GLU A 41 -16.97 6.79 23.25
CA GLU A 41 -17.63 6.47 22.00
C GLU A 41 -16.83 5.48 21.14
N ALA A 42 -15.50 5.64 21.06
CA ALA A 42 -14.63 4.69 20.37
C ALA A 42 -14.71 3.28 20.99
N LEU A 43 -14.72 3.20 22.33
CA LEU A 43 -14.80 1.95 23.07
C LEU A 43 -16.16 1.28 22.91
N LEU A 44 -17.26 2.05 22.93
CA LEU A 44 -18.59 1.55 22.62
C LEU A 44 -18.70 1.03 21.18
N ARG A 45 -18.12 1.74 20.20
CA ARG A 45 -18.08 1.26 18.81
C ARG A 45 -17.32 -0.06 18.71
N ALA A 46 -16.16 -0.16 19.36
CA ALA A 46 -15.38 -1.39 19.41
C ALA A 46 -16.17 -2.54 20.06
N ALA A 47 -16.82 -2.30 21.20
CA ALA A 47 -17.65 -3.28 21.89
C ALA A 47 -18.84 -3.75 21.03
N ARG A 48 -19.52 -2.84 20.32
CA ARG A 48 -20.60 -3.17 19.38
C ARG A 48 -20.11 -4.00 18.19
N GLN A 49 -18.88 -3.78 17.75
CA GLN A 49 -18.28 -4.55 16.66
C GLN A 49 -17.68 -5.89 17.11
N ALA A 50 -17.31 -6.02 18.38
CA ALA A 50 -16.61 -7.20 18.91
C ALA A 50 -17.30 -8.54 18.60
N PRO A 51 -18.64 -8.71 18.73
CA PRO A 51 -19.30 -9.95 18.34
C PRO A 51 -19.17 -10.27 16.84
N ARG A 52 -19.23 -9.24 15.98
CA ARG A 52 -19.06 -9.40 14.53
C ARG A 52 -17.62 -9.76 14.19
N VAL A 53 -16.64 -9.12 14.84
CA VAL A 53 -15.22 -9.43 14.70
C VAL A 53 -14.97 -10.87 15.12
N LEU A 54 -15.43 -11.28 16.32
CA LEU A 54 -15.28 -12.65 16.81
C LEU A 54 -15.91 -13.68 15.85
N LYS A 55 -17.15 -13.44 15.40
CA LYS A 55 -17.82 -14.32 14.42
C LYS A 55 -17.04 -14.43 13.11
N ARG A 56 -16.47 -13.33 12.62
CA ARG A 56 -15.63 -13.31 11.41
C ARG A 56 -14.31 -14.02 11.64
N SER A 57 -13.64 -13.80 12.77
CA SER A 57 -12.42 -14.49 13.15
C SER A 57 -12.63 -15.99 13.24
N LEU A 58 -13.71 -16.45 13.88
CA LEU A 58 -14.08 -17.87 13.93
C LEU A 58 -14.33 -18.47 12.54
N ARG A 59 -15.00 -17.73 11.65
CA ARG A 59 -15.21 -18.14 10.25
C ARG A 59 -13.94 -18.15 9.41
N ALA A 60 -12.95 -17.35 9.79
CA ALA A 60 -11.66 -17.25 9.09
C ALA A 60 -10.62 -18.23 9.62
N LEU A 61 -10.86 -18.91 10.75
CA LEU A 61 -9.98 -19.97 11.29
C LEU A 61 -9.58 -21.04 10.26
N PRO A 62 -10.48 -21.54 9.38
CA PRO A 62 -10.11 -22.53 8.37
C PRO A 62 -9.37 -21.93 7.16
N THR A 63 -9.23 -20.60 7.06
CA THR A 63 -8.53 -19.98 5.93
C THR A 63 -7.03 -20.13 6.09
N GLU A 64 -6.41 -20.95 5.24
CA GLU A 64 -4.95 -21.06 5.18
C GLU A 64 -4.34 -19.79 4.57
N VAL A 65 -3.41 -19.17 5.30
CA VAL A 65 -2.61 -18.05 4.81
C VAL A 65 -1.26 -18.60 4.34
N PRO A 66 -0.80 -18.28 3.12
CA PRO A 66 0.50 -18.70 2.64
C PRO A 66 1.62 -18.30 3.60
N VAL A 67 2.56 -19.22 3.85
CA VAL A 67 3.71 -18.98 4.71
C VAL A 67 4.94 -18.73 3.86
N LEU A 68 5.67 -17.66 4.18
CA LEU A 68 6.95 -17.33 3.58
C LEU A 68 8.00 -17.22 4.68
N GLN A 69 9.06 -18.00 4.57
CA GLN A 69 10.18 -17.95 5.51
C GLN A 69 11.34 -17.20 4.86
N LEU A 70 11.82 -16.16 5.53
CA LEU A 70 12.96 -15.34 5.15
C LEU A 70 14.14 -15.69 6.05
N HIS A 71 15.22 -16.17 5.43
CA HIS A 71 16.48 -16.50 6.07
C HIS A 71 17.54 -15.45 5.71
N ILE A 72 18.09 -14.80 6.73
CA ILE A 72 19.10 -13.75 6.62
C ILE A 72 20.26 -14.15 7.53
N LYS A 73 21.47 -14.21 6.99
CA LYS A 73 22.67 -14.50 7.81
C LYS A 73 22.82 -13.44 8.90
N HIS A 74 23.37 -13.83 10.04
CA HIS A 74 23.53 -12.95 11.20
C HIS A 74 24.22 -11.62 10.87
N LEU A 75 25.30 -11.65 10.10
CA LEU A 75 26.01 -10.44 9.67
C LEU A 75 25.13 -9.51 8.82
N HIS A 76 24.27 -10.06 7.95
CA HIS A 76 23.42 -9.27 7.07
C HIS A 76 22.21 -8.66 7.78
N ILE A 77 21.69 -9.30 8.83
CA ILE A 77 20.63 -8.70 9.64
C ILE A 77 21.18 -7.59 10.54
N GLN A 78 22.42 -7.70 11.01
CA GLN A 78 23.12 -6.63 11.72
C GLN A 78 23.37 -5.42 10.82
N ASP A 79 23.75 -5.65 9.56
CA ASP A 79 23.90 -4.58 8.56
C ASP A 79 22.56 -3.85 8.31
N LEU A 80 21.47 -4.59 8.10
CA LEU A 80 20.14 -3.99 7.97
C LEU A 80 19.74 -3.19 9.23
N GLU A 81 20.02 -3.71 10.42
CA GLU A 81 19.77 -3.00 11.68
C GLU A 81 20.58 -1.72 11.80
N TYR A 82 21.86 -1.74 11.42
CA TYR A 82 22.71 -0.56 11.41
C TYR A 82 22.15 0.52 10.47
N GLN A 83 21.78 0.13 9.24
CA GLN A 83 21.14 1.04 8.29
C GLN A 83 19.80 1.59 8.82
N ARG A 84 19.02 0.77 9.54
CA ARG A 84 17.79 1.20 10.21
C ARG A 84 18.06 2.28 11.26
N GLN A 85 19.05 2.06 12.14
CA GLN A 85 19.41 3.03 13.18
C GLN A 85 19.85 4.37 12.59
N LEU A 86 20.65 4.35 11.52
CA LEU A 86 21.02 5.57 10.79
C LEU A 86 19.79 6.30 10.21
N ALA A 87 18.84 5.56 9.63
CA ALA A 87 17.61 6.14 9.10
C ALA A 87 16.71 6.74 10.20
N LEU A 88 16.66 6.12 11.38
CA LEU A 88 15.90 6.64 12.52
C LEU A 88 16.50 7.93 13.09
N GLN A 89 17.83 8.08 13.05
CA GLN A 89 18.53 9.26 13.55
C GLN A 89 18.46 10.44 12.58
N SER A 90 18.62 10.17 11.28
CA SER A 90 18.81 11.22 10.27
C SER A 90 17.53 12.02 9.95
N ARG A 91 16.32 11.53 10.27
CA ARG A 91 15.02 12.12 9.88
C ARG A 91 14.90 12.45 8.38
N HIS A 92 15.79 11.92 7.53
CA HIS A 92 15.89 12.18 6.10
C HIS A 92 15.77 10.87 5.30
N HIS A 93 15.60 11.00 3.98
CA HIS A 93 15.55 9.87 3.06
C HIS A 93 16.90 9.11 3.06
N GLN A 94 16.93 7.94 3.72
CA GLN A 94 18.08 7.04 3.69
C GLN A 94 18.02 6.12 2.45
N ALA A 95 19.10 6.09 1.68
CA ALA A 95 19.27 5.08 0.64
C ALA A 95 19.72 3.76 1.29
N PHE A 96 18.81 2.79 1.38
CA PHE A 96 19.10 1.47 1.93
C PHE A 96 19.81 0.56 0.91
N GLU A 97 20.83 -0.14 1.37
CA GLU A 97 21.62 -1.07 0.58
C GLU A 97 21.07 -2.51 0.64
N TYR A 98 21.43 -3.30 -0.37
CA TYR A 98 20.95 -4.68 -0.51
C TYR A 98 21.89 -5.67 0.17
N VAL A 99 21.33 -6.53 1.01
CA VAL A 99 22.01 -7.70 1.58
C VAL A 99 21.50 -9.01 0.96
N PRO A 100 22.33 -10.07 0.87
CA PRO A 100 21.89 -11.40 0.47
C PRO A 100 20.88 -12.02 1.46
N ALA A 101 19.88 -12.72 0.92
CA ALA A 101 18.91 -13.48 1.71
C ALA A 101 18.43 -14.73 0.94
N GLN A 102 17.78 -15.64 1.65
CA GLN A 102 17.13 -16.81 1.09
C GLN A 102 15.68 -16.88 1.56
N PHE A 103 14.80 -17.33 0.68
CA PHE A 103 13.39 -17.55 0.99
C PHE A 103 13.04 -19.03 0.89
N ASN A 104 12.12 -19.48 1.72
CA ASN A 104 11.40 -20.73 1.54
C ASN A 104 9.92 -20.42 1.27
N TRP A 105 9.45 -20.81 0.09
CA TRP A 105 8.07 -20.60 -0.35
C TRP A 105 7.52 -21.89 -0.94
N LYS A 106 6.47 -22.45 -0.32
CA LYS A 106 5.86 -23.73 -0.74
C LYS A 106 6.89 -24.86 -0.94
N GLY A 107 7.89 -24.93 -0.06
CA GLY A 107 8.98 -25.92 -0.10
C GLY A 107 10.13 -25.58 -1.06
N GLN A 108 10.04 -24.49 -1.84
CA GLN A 108 11.08 -24.07 -2.77
C GLN A 108 12.01 -23.05 -2.12
N ARG A 109 13.33 -23.27 -2.25
CA ARG A 109 14.36 -22.32 -1.80
C ARG A 109 14.72 -21.34 -2.92
N LEU A 110 14.48 -20.06 -2.67
CA LEU A 110 14.77 -18.96 -3.59
C LEU A 110 15.90 -18.09 -3.04
N LYS A 111 16.89 -17.79 -3.86
CA LYS A 111 17.95 -16.83 -3.53
C LYS A 111 17.50 -15.43 -3.87
N ALA A 112 17.84 -14.48 -3.01
CA ALA A 112 17.43 -13.11 -3.18
C ALA A 112 18.48 -12.13 -2.67
N LYS A 113 18.27 -10.86 -3.02
CA LYS A 113 18.77 -9.72 -2.27
C LYS A 113 17.60 -8.94 -1.69
N ILE A 114 17.74 -8.47 -0.47
CA ILE A 114 16.74 -7.67 0.23
C ILE A 114 17.36 -6.37 0.73
N ARG A 115 16.56 -5.32 0.85
CA ARG A 115 16.91 -4.08 1.56
C ARG A 115 15.70 -3.57 2.32
N LEU A 116 15.92 -2.69 3.28
CA LEU A 116 14.81 -1.93 3.88
C LEU A 116 14.10 -1.08 2.81
N LYS A 117 12.78 -0.94 2.97
CA LYS A 117 11.89 -0.20 2.07
C LYS A 117 11.29 0.99 2.80
N GLY A 118 11.08 2.07 2.05
CA GLY A 118 10.27 3.21 2.50
C GLY A 118 11.11 4.36 3.02
N ASP A 119 10.47 5.50 3.10
CA ASP A 119 10.96 6.79 3.59
C ASP A 119 10.31 7.18 4.93
N ARG A 120 9.09 6.70 5.18
CA ARG A 120 8.35 6.92 6.42
C ARG A 120 8.67 5.87 7.48
N LEU A 121 8.68 6.33 8.74
CA LEU A 121 8.91 5.51 9.94
C LEU A 121 8.04 4.25 10.03
N ILE A 122 6.80 4.27 9.50
CA ILE A 122 5.89 3.12 9.50
C ILE A 122 6.53 1.85 8.90
N HIS A 123 7.50 2.01 8.01
CA HIS A 123 8.18 0.91 7.35
C HIS A 123 9.31 0.28 8.16
N PHE A 124 9.91 0.97 9.11
CA PHE A 124 11.14 0.50 9.78
C PHE A 124 11.31 0.94 11.25
N GLN A 125 10.31 1.57 11.86
CA GLN A 125 10.38 2.01 13.26
C GLN A 125 10.39 0.86 14.28
N GLY A 126 9.68 -0.24 13.98
CA GLY A 126 9.61 -1.40 14.88
C GLY A 126 10.91 -2.20 14.86
N GLU A 127 11.22 -2.90 15.94
CA GLU A 127 12.42 -3.74 16.05
C GLU A 127 12.29 -5.04 15.23
N ASP A 128 11.06 -5.51 15.00
CA ASP A 128 10.73 -6.79 14.39
C ASP A 128 9.65 -6.66 13.30
N GLN A 129 9.53 -5.47 12.71
CA GLN A 129 8.44 -5.16 11.78
C GLN A 129 8.85 -4.31 10.59
N TRP A 130 9.92 -4.73 9.92
CA TRP A 130 10.51 -4.00 8.81
C TRP A 130 9.84 -4.33 7.48
N SER A 131 9.72 -3.31 6.63
CA SER A 131 9.35 -3.49 5.24
C SER A 131 10.58 -3.76 4.40
N PHE A 132 10.50 -4.75 3.52
CA PHE A 132 11.59 -5.16 2.64
C PHE A 132 11.25 -4.89 1.18
N ARG A 133 12.26 -4.48 0.42
CA ARG A 133 12.26 -4.63 -1.04
C ARG A 133 13.06 -5.88 -1.38
N VAL A 134 12.44 -6.81 -2.07
CA VAL A 134 13.01 -8.10 -2.44
C VAL A 134 13.28 -8.14 -3.93
N HIS A 135 14.43 -8.70 -4.31
CA HIS A 135 14.77 -9.01 -5.69
C HIS A 135 15.37 -10.42 -5.75
N LEU A 136 14.69 -11.32 -6.46
CA LEU A 136 15.14 -12.69 -6.66
C LEU A 136 16.32 -12.74 -7.64
N ARG A 137 17.25 -13.68 -7.39
CA ARG A 137 18.46 -13.86 -8.18
C ARG A 137 18.32 -15.08 -9.11
N ASP A 138 19.34 -15.30 -9.94
CA ASP A 138 19.51 -16.53 -10.74
C ASP A 138 18.29 -16.89 -11.61
N GLY A 139 17.61 -15.87 -12.16
CA GLY A 139 16.42 -16.07 -13.00
C GLY A 139 15.16 -16.48 -12.24
N GLN A 140 15.25 -16.82 -10.95
CA GLN A 140 14.14 -17.32 -10.13
C GLN A 140 12.97 -16.32 -10.01
N LEU A 141 11.76 -16.86 -9.87
CA LEU A 141 10.50 -16.13 -9.77
C LEU A 141 9.66 -16.66 -8.61
N LEU A 142 8.88 -15.77 -7.98
CA LEU A 142 7.83 -16.14 -7.01
C LEU A 142 6.49 -15.71 -7.60
N ALA A 143 5.63 -16.67 -7.92
CA ALA A 143 4.33 -16.42 -8.56
C ALA A 143 4.42 -15.47 -9.77
N GLY A 144 5.45 -15.65 -10.61
CA GLY A 144 5.70 -14.80 -11.79
C GLY A 144 6.42 -13.47 -11.51
N MET A 145 6.72 -13.16 -10.25
CA MET A 145 7.40 -11.92 -9.85
C MET A 145 8.90 -12.14 -9.64
N ARG A 146 9.71 -11.22 -10.16
CA ARG A 146 11.16 -11.14 -9.88
C ARG A 146 11.47 -10.17 -8.74
N SER A 147 10.70 -9.10 -8.63
CA SER A 147 10.88 -8.03 -7.65
C SER A 147 9.55 -7.75 -6.96
N PHE A 148 9.54 -7.65 -5.64
CA PHE A 148 8.34 -7.37 -4.85
C PHE A 148 8.70 -6.68 -3.53
N SER A 149 7.70 -6.12 -2.85
CA SER A 149 7.79 -5.63 -1.49
C SER A 149 7.20 -6.65 -0.54
N LEU A 150 7.75 -6.72 0.67
CA LEU A 150 7.07 -7.27 1.83
C LEU A 150 6.88 -6.12 2.82
N HIS A 151 5.65 -5.75 3.15
CA HIS A 151 5.40 -4.72 4.16
C HIS A 151 4.18 -5.07 5.01
N LYS A 152 4.09 -4.45 6.19
CA LYS A 152 2.87 -4.55 7.00
C LYS A 152 1.67 -4.05 6.20
N SER A 153 0.57 -4.80 6.26
CA SER A 153 -0.66 -4.46 5.52
C SER A 153 -1.17 -3.05 5.85
N GLY A 154 -1.00 -2.60 7.10
CA GLY A 154 -1.38 -1.25 7.53
C GLY A 154 -0.57 -0.11 6.88
N ALA A 155 0.60 -0.39 6.30
CA ALA A 155 1.37 0.61 5.54
C ALA A 155 0.80 0.89 4.13
N ARG A 156 -0.23 0.12 3.74
CA ARG A 156 -0.96 0.19 2.47
C ARG A 156 -2.45 -0.10 2.71
N ASN A 157 -3.04 0.50 3.75
CA ASN A 157 -4.49 0.50 3.98
C ASN A 157 -5.14 -0.91 4.05
N HIS A 158 -4.38 -1.91 4.48
CA HIS A 158 -4.85 -3.28 4.64
C HIS A 158 -5.48 -3.84 3.36
N LEU A 159 -6.76 -4.22 3.42
CA LEU A 159 -7.52 -4.84 2.33
C LEU A 159 -7.85 -3.85 1.21
N TYR A 160 -7.86 -2.54 1.47
CA TYR A 160 -8.26 -1.54 0.48
C TYR A 160 -7.31 -1.53 -0.73
N GLU A 161 -6.00 -1.66 -0.52
CA GLU A 161 -5.03 -1.75 -1.63
C GLU A 161 -5.25 -3.02 -2.48
N TRP A 162 -5.60 -4.14 -1.82
CA TRP A 162 -5.94 -5.36 -2.54
C TRP A 162 -7.19 -5.16 -3.41
N VAL A 163 -8.29 -4.66 -2.84
CA VAL A 163 -9.52 -4.41 -3.61
C VAL A 163 -9.27 -3.41 -4.74
N PHE A 164 -8.44 -2.39 -4.51
CA PHE A 164 -8.06 -1.43 -5.55
C PHE A 164 -7.40 -2.12 -6.74
N HIS A 165 -6.43 -3.01 -6.50
CA HIS A 165 -5.80 -3.78 -7.58
C HIS A 165 -6.76 -4.77 -8.26
N GLU A 166 -7.69 -5.39 -7.53
CA GLU A 166 -8.72 -6.25 -8.14
C GLU A 166 -9.64 -5.44 -9.07
N MET A 167 -10.06 -4.24 -8.66
CA MET A 167 -10.88 -3.34 -9.48
C MET A 167 -10.13 -2.87 -10.72
N LEU A 168 -8.86 -2.47 -10.59
CA LEU A 168 -8.02 -2.11 -11.72
C LEU A 168 -7.87 -3.27 -12.71
N SER A 169 -7.59 -4.48 -12.22
CA SER A 169 -7.46 -5.68 -13.05
C SER A 169 -8.75 -5.99 -13.81
N ARG A 170 -9.90 -5.88 -13.14
CA ARG A 170 -11.23 -6.09 -13.72
C ARG A 170 -11.53 -5.13 -14.87
N GLU A 171 -11.14 -3.86 -14.74
CA GLU A 171 -11.32 -2.83 -15.77
C GLU A 171 -10.18 -2.81 -16.82
N GLY A 172 -9.34 -3.85 -16.86
CA GLY A 172 -8.33 -4.02 -17.91
C GLY A 172 -7.04 -3.20 -17.75
N PHE A 173 -6.78 -2.67 -16.55
CA PHE A 173 -5.54 -1.97 -16.23
C PHE A 173 -4.42 -2.95 -15.89
N ILE A 174 -3.17 -2.48 -16.06
CA ILE A 174 -2.01 -3.14 -15.49
C ILE A 174 -2.09 -2.97 -13.96
N ALA A 175 -2.52 -4.01 -13.25
CA ALA A 175 -2.55 -4.03 -11.79
C ALA A 175 -1.42 -4.87 -11.19
N LEU A 176 -0.87 -4.41 -10.07
CA LEU A 176 0.15 -5.14 -9.31
C LEU A 176 -0.47 -6.35 -8.62
N LYS A 177 0.26 -7.47 -8.55
CA LYS A 177 -0.15 -8.54 -7.63
C LYS A 177 0.00 -8.05 -6.20
N TYR A 178 -1.06 -8.20 -5.42
CA TYR A 178 -1.09 -7.84 -4.01
C TYR A 178 -1.70 -9.01 -3.23
N GLU A 179 -0.94 -9.66 -2.37
CA GLU A 179 -1.40 -10.83 -1.62
C GLU A 179 -1.03 -10.72 -0.14
N PHE A 180 -1.77 -11.39 0.74
CA PHE A 180 -1.43 -11.48 2.16
C PHE A 180 -0.76 -12.82 2.47
N LEU A 181 0.30 -12.77 3.26
CA LEU A 181 1.05 -13.94 3.71
C LEU A 181 1.47 -13.80 5.17
N ARG A 182 1.81 -14.92 5.82
CA ARG A 182 2.47 -14.92 7.12
C ARG A 182 3.98 -14.99 6.93
N LEU A 183 4.69 -14.00 7.45
CA LEU A 183 6.13 -13.88 7.30
C LEU A 183 6.84 -14.43 8.54
N TYR A 184 7.80 -15.32 8.32
CA TYR A 184 8.76 -15.71 9.36
C TYR A 184 10.14 -15.19 8.98
N VAL A 185 10.82 -14.46 9.87
CA VAL A 185 12.20 -14.02 9.66
C VAL A 185 13.11 -14.75 10.63
N ASN A 186 14.05 -15.54 10.10
CA ASN A 186 14.96 -16.38 10.90
C ASN A 186 14.24 -17.27 11.94
N GLY A 187 13.03 -17.75 11.61
CA GLY A 187 12.21 -18.59 12.48
C GLY A 187 11.28 -17.83 13.42
N VAL A 188 11.40 -16.51 13.52
CA VAL A 188 10.50 -15.67 14.32
C VAL A 188 9.29 -15.26 13.49
N ASP A 189 8.09 -15.42 14.04
CA ASP A 189 6.84 -15.02 13.39
C ASP A 189 6.68 -13.49 13.44
N TRP A 190 6.74 -12.85 12.27
CA TRP A 190 6.55 -11.42 12.12
C TRP A 190 5.10 -11.06 11.79
N GLY A 191 4.20 -12.05 11.72
CA GLY A 191 2.77 -11.89 11.51
C GLY A 191 2.39 -11.71 10.04
N ILE A 192 1.25 -11.05 9.81
CA ILE A 192 0.67 -10.88 8.47
C ILE A 192 1.31 -9.72 7.74
N TYR A 193 1.88 -10.02 6.57
CA TYR A 193 2.48 -9.08 5.64
C TYR A 193 1.69 -9.07 4.33
N ALA A 194 1.76 -7.93 3.65
CA ALA A 194 1.38 -7.84 2.26
C ALA A 194 2.61 -8.04 1.38
N LEU A 195 2.46 -8.90 0.38
CA LEU A 195 3.34 -9.07 -0.75
C LEU A 195 2.79 -8.20 -1.89
N GLU A 196 3.57 -7.21 -2.31
CA GLU A 196 3.20 -6.29 -3.41
C GLU A 196 4.21 -6.41 -4.53
N GLU A 197 3.77 -6.77 -5.73
CA GLU A 197 4.61 -6.81 -6.92
C GLU A 197 5.26 -5.45 -7.19
N HIS A 198 6.48 -5.46 -7.71
CA HIS A 198 7.15 -4.25 -8.14
C HIS A 198 7.19 -4.13 -9.66
N PHE A 199 7.23 -2.89 -10.16
CA PHE A 199 7.32 -2.60 -11.59
C PHE A 199 8.55 -3.27 -12.22
N ASP A 200 8.28 -4.18 -13.15
CA ASP A 200 9.26 -4.92 -13.93
C ASP A 200 8.67 -5.24 -15.31
N LYS A 201 9.49 -5.73 -16.23
CA LYS A 201 9.04 -6.22 -17.54
C LYS A 201 7.96 -7.30 -17.39
N LEU A 202 8.13 -8.20 -16.43
CA LEU A 202 7.19 -9.31 -16.18
C LEU A 202 5.77 -8.81 -15.80
N LEU A 203 5.65 -7.62 -15.21
CA LEU A 203 4.37 -7.02 -14.87
C LEU A 203 3.57 -6.73 -16.14
N VAL A 204 4.16 -6.04 -17.12
CA VAL A 204 3.45 -5.64 -18.34
C VAL A 204 3.21 -6.82 -19.28
N GLU A 205 4.16 -7.76 -19.35
CA GLU A 205 4.03 -8.99 -20.14
C GLU A 205 2.91 -9.91 -19.64
N ARG A 206 2.62 -9.93 -18.33
CA ARG A 206 1.50 -10.70 -17.78
C ARG A 206 0.15 -10.30 -18.39
N TYR A 207 0.00 -9.03 -18.77
CA TYR A 207 -1.20 -8.50 -19.39
C TYR A 207 -1.12 -8.49 -20.93
N GLY A 208 -0.13 -9.17 -21.53
CA GLY A 208 0.03 -9.27 -22.98
C GLY A 208 0.62 -8.01 -23.63
N TYR A 209 1.09 -7.04 -22.86
CA TYR A 209 1.74 -5.85 -23.40
C TYR A 209 3.17 -6.13 -23.83
N ARG A 210 3.64 -5.42 -24.86
CA ARG A 210 5.06 -5.41 -25.25
C ARG A 210 5.89 -4.69 -24.19
N GLU A 211 7.17 -5.04 -24.09
CA GLU A 211 8.08 -4.30 -23.20
C GLU A 211 8.14 -2.83 -23.61
N GLY A 212 7.80 -1.95 -22.67
CA GLY A 212 7.82 -0.49 -22.84
C GLY A 212 8.25 0.20 -21.55
N PRO A 213 8.73 1.47 -21.64
CA PRO A 213 9.14 2.22 -20.48
C PRO A 213 7.94 2.56 -19.60
N ILE A 214 8.17 2.53 -18.29
CA ILE A 214 7.27 3.16 -17.33
C ILE A 214 7.88 4.51 -17.03
N VAL A 215 7.12 5.58 -17.20
CA VAL A 215 7.55 6.96 -16.90
C VAL A 215 6.80 7.51 -15.69
N ARG A 216 7.40 8.51 -15.05
CA ARG A 216 6.85 9.19 -13.87
C ARG A 216 7.25 10.65 -13.88
N LEU A 217 6.53 11.45 -13.13
CA LEU A 217 6.98 12.79 -12.74
C LEU A 217 7.87 12.66 -11.49
N ASP A 218 9.10 13.15 -11.60
CA ASP A 218 10.09 13.15 -10.53
C ASP A 218 9.98 14.45 -9.72
N GLU A 219 9.95 14.32 -8.40
CA GLU A 219 9.77 15.43 -7.45
C GLU A 219 11.10 16.02 -6.97
N SER A 220 12.23 15.57 -7.53
CA SER A 220 13.59 15.95 -7.09
C SER A 220 13.89 17.45 -7.15
N LEU A 221 13.11 18.23 -7.90
CA LEU A 221 13.28 19.67 -8.07
C LEU A 221 12.16 20.50 -7.39
N GLY A 222 11.22 19.85 -6.69
CA GLY A 222 10.14 20.48 -5.94
C GLY A 222 9.07 19.47 -5.50
N GLU A 223 8.99 19.19 -4.19
CA GLU A 223 8.13 18.14 -3.60
C GLU A 223 6.61 18.35 -3.81
N SER A 224 6.20 19.58 -4.14
CA SER A 224 4.80 20.00 -4.21
C SER A 224 4.46 20.87 -5.41
N ASP A 225 5.38 21.06 -6.35
CA ASP A 225 5.23 21.99 -7.47
C ASP A 225 5.33 21.21 -8.78
N LEU A 226 4.18 20.97 -9.41
CA LEU A 226 4.08 20.21 -10.66
C LEU A 226 4.92 20.86 -11.77
N HIS A 227 5.00 22.19 -11.79
CA HIS A 227 5.74 22.93 -12.81
C HIS A 227 7.26 22.77 -12.66
N LYS A 228 7.75 22.43 -11.47
CA LYS A 228 9.17 22.08 -11.22
C LYS A 228 9.47 20.59 -11.40
N SER A 229 8.46 19.73 -11.41
CA SER A 229 8.67 18.30 -11.65
C SER A 229 9.20 18.04 -13.07
N VAL A 230 9.83 16.87 -13.25
CA VAL A 230 10.39 16.46 -14.55
C VAL A 230 9.98 15.03 -14.87
N ALA A 231 9.50 14.77 -16.08
CA ALA A 231 9.23 13.41 -16.53
C ALA A 231 10.53 12.62 -16.69
N ARG A 232 10.57 11.42 -16.12
CA ARG A 232 11.72 10.52 -16.19
C ARG A 232 11.28 9.06 -16.30
N PRO A 233 12.08 8.20 -16.96
CA PRO A 233 11.86 6.77 -16.90
C PRO A 233 12.05 6.24 -15.48
N PHE A 234 11.10 5.42 -15.03
CA PHE A 234 11.25 4.62 -13.84
C PHE A 234 12.39 3.61 -14.03
N LYS A 235 13.29 3.51 -13.04
CA LYS A 235 14.56 2.77 -13.13
C LYS A 235 15.38 3.20 -14.35
N ALA A 236 15.69 4.50 -14.45
CA ALA A 236 16.39 5.11 -15.58
C ALA A 236 17.60 4.30 -16.09
N ALA A 237 18.42 3.72 -15.20
CA ALA A 237 19.57 2.89 -15.56
C ALA A 237 19.24 1.67 -16.47
N LYS A 238 17.99 1.17 -16.48
CA LYS A 238 17.54 0.10 -17.41
C LYS A 238 17.35 0.61 -18.85
N TRP A 239 17.15 1.91 -19.00
CA TRP A 239 16.64 2.57 -20.19
C TRP A 239 17.69 3.46 -20.89
N THR A 240 18.96 3.38 -20.48
CA THR A 240 20.07 4.18 -21.02
C THR A 240 20.77 3.56 -22.24
N THR A 241 20.34 2.39 -22.72
CA THR A 241 20.94 1.75 -23.89
C THR A 241 20.49 2.43 -25.18
N ALA A 242 21.39 2.54 -26.16
CA ALA A 242 21.16 3.30 -27.39
C ALA A 242 19.94 2.81 -28.19
N ASP A 243 19.63 1.51 -28.15
CA ASP A 243 18.47 0.89 -28.79
C ASP A 243 17.13 1.27 -28.13
N LYS A 244 17.12 1.57 -26.84
CA LYS A 244 15.91 1.91 -26.07
C LYS A 244 15.69 3.41 -25.94
N LEU A 245 16.73 4.20 -26.11
CA LEU A 245 16.70 5.64 -25.91
C LEU A 245 15.61 6.35 -26.74
N PRO A 246 15.40 6.03 -28.03
CA PRO A 246 14.33 6.67 -28.81
C PRO A 246 12.94 6.40 -28.24
N LEU A 247 12.67 5.17 -27.80
CA LEU A 247 11.39 4.76 -27.21
C LEU A 247 11.12 5.49 -25.89
N VAL A 248 12.16 5.60 -25.06
CA VAL A 248 12.10 6.28 -23.77
C VAL A 248 11.90 7.78 -23.95
N GLN A 249 12.59 8.37 -24.93
CA GLN A 249 12.47 9.79 -25.24
C GLN A 249 11.03 10.12 -25.66
N GLN A 250 10.41 9.31 -26.52
CA GLN A 250 9.00 9.49 -26.90
C GLN A 250 8.07 9.49 -25.68
N ALA A 251 8.22 8.53 -24.77
CA ALA A 251 7.41 8.45 -23.56
C ALA A 251 7.60 9.67 -22.63
N VAL A 252 8.84 10.14 -22.48
CA VAL A 252 9.19 11.31 -21.67
C VAL A 252 8.65 12.59 -22.31
N ASP A 253 8.80 12.76 -23.63
CA ASP A 253 8.34 13.94 -24.36
C ASP A 253 6.82 14.08 -24.33
N LEU A 254 6.08 12.96 -24.43
CA LEU A 254 4.63 12.96 -24.25
C LEU A 254 4.24 13.50 -22.86
N LEU A 255 4.85 12.97 -21.80
CA LEU A 255 4.53 13.38 -20.44
C LEU A 255 4.99 14.82 -20.13
N GLU A 256 6.14 15.26 -20.63
CA GLU A 256 6.59 16.65 -20.51
C GLU A 256 5.71 17.61 -21.32
N GLY A 257 5.32 17.25 -22.54
CA GLY A 257 4.43 18.03 -23.38
C GLY A 257 3.08 18.24 -22.70
N PHE A 258 2.53 17.20 -22.09
CA PHE A 258 1.33 17.30 -21.26
C PHE A 258 1.53 18.21 -20.05
N ARG A 259 2.57 17.96 -19.25
CA ARG A 259 2.88 18.70 -18.01
C ARG A 259 3.06 20.20 -18.26
N ARG A 260 3.59 20.58 -19.43
CA ARG A 260 3.78 21.98 -19.85
C ARG A 260 2.55 22.61 -20.51
N GLY A 261 1.45 21.86 -20.66
CA GLY A 261 0.24 22.33 -21.33
C GLY A 261 0.36 22.45 -22.85
N HIS A 262 1.39 21.85 -23.46
CA HIS A 262 1.58 21.87 -24.92
C HIS A 262 0.80 20.76 -25.63
N LEU A 263 0.49 19.67 -24.93
CA LEU A 263 -0.29 18.55 -25.44
C LEU A 263 -1.53 18.36 -24.57
N LYS A 264 -2.65 18.03 -25.22
CA LYS A 264 -3.92 17.68 -24.58
C LYS A 264 -3.92 16.25 -24.09
N VAL A 265 -4.84 15.93 -23.16
CA VAL A 265 -5.02 14.56 -22.63
C VAL A 265 -5.12 13.51 -23.73
N SER A 266 -5.93 13.73 -24.76
CA SER A 266 -6.15 12.78 -25.87
C SER A 266 -4.95 12.56 -26.78
N GLU A 267 -3.97 13.46 -26.77
CA GLU A 267 -2.74 13.34 -27.55
C GLU A 267 -1.71 12.47 -26.83
N VAL A 268 -1.82 12.36 -25.50
CA VAL A 268 -0.81 11.80 -24.61
C VAL A 268 -1.25 10.46 -24.05
N PHE A 269 -2.49 10.39 -23.57
CA PHE A 269 -3.02 9.24 -22.86
C PHE A 269 -4.07 8.49 -23.67
N ASP A 270 -4.31 7.24 -23.28
CA ASP A 270 -5.57 6.59 -23.56
C ASP A 270 -6.67 7.25 -22.69
N THR A 271 -7.50 8.09 -23.31
CA THR A 271 -8.49 8.91 -22.60
C THR A 271 -9.52 8.07 -21.85
N GLU A 272 -9.94 6.93 -22.42
CA GLU A 272 -10.92 6.05 -21.78
C GLU A 272 -10.30 5.41 -20.52
N LYS A 273 -9.07 4.92 -20.62
CA LYS A 273 -8.34 4.41 -19.44
C LYS A 273 -8.10 5.50 -18.40
N MET A 274 -7.77 6.72 -18.80
CA MET A 274 -7.60 7.81 -17.83
C MET A 274 -8.92 8.14 -17.12
N ALA A 275 -10.02 8.29 -17.85
CA ALA A 275 -11.33 8.55 -17.27
C ALA A 275 -11.75 7.44 -16.30
N THR A 276 -11.64 6.17 -16.72
CA THR A 276 -11.98 5.01 -15.88
C THR A 276 -11.07 4.92 -14.66
N PHE A 277 -9.77 5.21 -14.78
CA PHE A 277 -8.85 5.25 -13.65
C PHE A 277 -9.29 6.28 -12.61
N PHE A 278 -9.63 7.51 -13.01
CA PHE A 278 -10.10 8.53 -12.08
C PHE A 278 -11.46 8.18 -11.45
N ALA A 279 -12.39 7.60 -12.23
CA ALA A 279 -13.67 7.12 -11.71
C ALA A 279 -13.49 6.01 -10.66
N LEU A 280 -12.55 5.07 -10.87
CA LEU A 280 -12.22 4.04 -9.88
C LEU A 280 -11.61 4.64 -8.62
N ASN A 281 -10.69 5.61 -8.76
CA ASN A 281 -10.10 6.29 -7.61
C ASN A 281 -11.14 7.01 -6.78
N ASP A 282 -12.12 7.62 -7.45
CA ASP A 282 -13.23 8.31 -6.81
C ASP A 282 -14.14 7.35 -6.03
N LEU A 283 -14.65 6.33 -6.72
CA LEU A 283 -15.53 5.31 -6.17
C LEU A 283 -14.92 4.62 -4.95
N MET A 284 -13.60 4.38 -4.99
CA MET A 284 -12.89 3.63 -3.95
C MET A 284 -12.30 4.53 -2.86
N GLY A 285 -12.32 5.85 -3.02
CA GLY A 285 -11.65 6.79 -2.12
C GLY A 285 -10.11 6.69 -2.14
N THR A 286 -9.52 6.16 -3.22
CA THR A 286 -8.07 5.82 -3.32
C THR A 286 -7.23 6.96 -3.90
N HIS A 287 -7.60 8.21 -3.57
CA HIS A 287 -7.15 9.43 -4.23
C HIS A 287 -5.63 9.64 -4.23
N HIS A 288 -4.89 9.07 -3.28
CA HIS A 288 -3.43 9.14 -3.30
C HIS A 288 -2.79 8.53 -4.55
N ALA A 289 -3.42 7.50 -5.14
CA ALA A 289 -2.93 6.89 -6.38
C ALA A 289 -3.08 7.82 -7.59
N SER A 290 -3.96 8.83 -7.49
CA SER A 290 -4.27 9.79 -8.55
C SER A 290 -3.40 11.06 -8.51
N VAL A 291 -2.58 11.19 -7.46
CA VAL A 291 -1.62 12.28 -7.30
C VAL A 291 -0.47 12.13 -8.30
N TRP A 292 -0.09 13.22 -8.96
CA TRP A 292 0.94 13.24 -10.01
C TRP A 292 2.28 12.58 -9.63
N LYS A 293 2.72 12.71 -8.38
CA LYS A 293 3.97 12.09 -7.90
C LYS A 293 3.86 10.58 -7.63
N SER A 294 2.66 10.13 -7.27
CA SER A 294 2.34 8.71 -7.08
C SER A 294 2.17 8.03 -8.44
N LEU A 295 1.60 8.71 -9.43
CA LEU A 295 1.31 8.11 -10.73
C LEU A 295 2.53 7.55 -11.45
N ARG A 296 2.32 6.39 -12.07
CA ARG A 296 3.24 5.75 -13.00
C ARG A 296 2.48 5.51 -14.29
N PHE A 297 3.11 5.77 -15.42
CA PHE A 297 2.51 5.57 -16.72
C PHE A 297 3.30 4.56 -17.51
N TYR A 298 2.65 3.48 -17.92
CA TYR A 298 3.20 2.60 -18.94
C TYR A 298 3.08 3.29 -20.30
N TYR A 299 4.17 3.34 -21.05
CA TYR A 299 4.12 3.72 -22.46
C TYR A 299 3.86 2.50 -23.32
N ASN A 300 2.72 2.50 -23.99
CA ASN A 300 2.34 1.45 -24.92
C ASN A 300 2.96 1.71 -26.30
N PRO A 301 3.95 0.91 -26.74
CA PRO A 301 4.67 1.15 -28.01
C PRO A 301 3.83 0.83 -29.25
N ILE A 302 2.64 0.24 -29.10
CA ILE A 302 1.74 -0.04 -30.20
C ILE A 302 0.83 1.15 -30.48
N THR A 303 0.29 1.77 -29.43
CA THR A 303 -0.63 2.90 -29.55
C THR A 303 0.07 4.26 -29.47
N SER A 304 1.33 4.28 -29.02
CA SER A 304 2.08 5.50 -28.70
C SER A 304 1.33 6.39 -27.72
N ARG A 305 0.76 5.77 -26.68
CA ARG A 305 0.01 6.42 -25.60
C ARG A 305 0.49 5.97 -24.23
N LEU A 306 0.29 6.86 -23.25
CA LEU A 306 0.53 6.59 -21.84
C LEU A 306 -0.72 6.02 -21.18
N GLU A 307 -0.53 4.99 -20.35
CA GLU A 307 -1.60 4.32 -19.61
C GLU A 307 -1.27 4.32 -18.10
N PRO A 308 -2.20 4.72 -17.22
CA PRO A 308 -1.91 4.80 -15.79
C PRO A 308 -1.76 3.40 -15.18
N ILE A 309 -0.79 3.26 -14.28
CA ILE A 309 -0.60 2.08 -13.44
C ILE A 309 -0.88 2.50 -12.00
N GLY A 310 -2.03 2.08 -11.47
CA GLY A 310 -2.46 2.41 -10.11
C GLY A 310 -1.72 1.61 -9.03
N PHE A 311 -1.32 2.29 -7.95
CA PHE A 311 -0.78 1.74 -6.71
C PHE A 311 -0.76 2.84 -5.64
N ASP A 312 -0.53 2.45 -4.39
CA ASP A 312 -0.44 3.36 -3.24
C ASP A 312 -1.74 4.13 -2.98
N GLY A 313 -2.88 3.47 -3.21
CA GLY A 313 -4.23 4.02 -3.15
C GLY A 313 -4.72 4.25 -1.73
N HIS A 314 -4.15 5.24 -1.04
CA HIS A 314 -4.54 5.57 0.33
C HIS A 314 -5.92 6.19 0.43
N LEU A 315 -6.73 5.58 1.30
CA LEU A 315 -7.98 6.13 1.82
C LEU A 315 -7.61 7.20 2.85
N ASP A 316 -8.11 8.42 2.65
CA ASP A 316 -7.97 9.56 3.58
C ASP A 316 -6.52 10.00 3.86
N THR A 317 -5.90 10.64 2.86
CA THR A 317 -4.54 11.18 2.96
C THR A 317 -4.43 12.44 3.81
N HIS A 318 -5.53 12.98 4.34
CA HIS A 318 -5.53 14.30 4.95
C HIS A 318 -6.24 14.32 6.30
N LYS A 319 -5.44 14.37 7.36
CA LYS A 319 -5.90 14.71 8.72
C LYS A 319 -6.76 15.97 8.67
N GLY A 320 -8.07 15.82 8.82
CA GLY A 320 -9.02 16.92 8.98
C GLY A 320 -10.00 17.15 7.82
N LEU A 321 -9.86 16.48 6.67
CA LEU A 321 -10.83 16.63 5.56
C LEU A 321 -11.98 15.61 5.60
N GLY A 322 -11.84 14.52 6.38
CA GLY A 322 -12.82 13.44 6.42
C GLY A 322 -12.93 12.72 5.08
N ASN A 323 -13.68 11.61 5.02
CA ASN A 323 -13.98 10.85 3.81
C ASN A 323 -14.79 11.68 2.78
N ARG A 324 -14.23 12.77 2.25
CA ARG A 324 -14.82 13.50 1.13
C ARG A 324 -14.32 12.86 -0.15
N MET A 325 -15.25 12.30 -0.93
CA MET A 325 -15.00 11.84 -2.29
C MET A 325 -14.32 12.99 -3.05
N PHE A 326 -13.17 12.70 -3.62
CA PHE A 326 -12.31 13.70 -4.27
C PHE A 326 -12.80 14.06 -5.68
N LEU A 327 -13.66 13.24 -6.30
CA LEU A 327 -14.15 13.46 -7.67
C LEU A 327 -15.66 13.24 -7.85
N ALA A 328 -16.41 12.81 -6.83
CA ALA A 328 -17.83 12.52 -7.01
C ALA A 328 -18.69 13.79 -6.95
N ALA A 329 -19.60 13.88 -7.91
CA ALA A 329 -20.70 14.82 -8.08
C ALA A 329 -21.57 15.13 -6.83
N GLU A 330 -21.35 14.53 -5.66
CA GLU A 330 -22.03 14.89 -4.41
C GLU A 330 -21.51 16.20 -3.78
N ALA A 331 -20.34 16.70 -4.19
CA ALA A 331 -19.82 18.00 -3.76
C ALA A 331 -20.51 19.20 -4.43
N SER A 332 -21.43 18.98 -5.38
CA SER A 332 -22.19 20.03 -6.08
C SER A 332 -23.15 20.84 -5.18
N THR A 333 -23.05 20.71 -3.85
CA THR A 333 -23.90 21.42 -2.88
C THR A 333 -23.12 22.29 -1.88
N SER A 334 -21.80 22.47 -2.01
CA SER A 334 -21.05 23.34 -1.08
C SER A 334 -20.02 24.24 -1.78
N GLU A 335 -20.35 25.53 -1.92
CA GLU A 335 -19.45 26.58 -2.43
C GLU A 335 -18.20 26.82 -1.56
N GLN A 336 -18.09 26.21 -0.38
CA GLN A 336 -17.05 26.54 0.62
C GLN A 336 -15.78 25.70 0.52
N THR A 337 -15.75 24.61 -0.25
CA THR A 337 -14.55 23.80 -0.43
C THR A 337 -14.13 23.78 -1.89
N GLY A 338 -13.00 24.42 -2.20
CA GLY A 338 -12.35 24.30 -3.50
C GLY A 338 -12.25 22.82 -3.91
N TRP A 339 -12.54 22.56 -5.17
CA TRP A 339 -12.89 21.24 -5.72
C TRP A 339 -11.69 20.29 -5.72
N TRP A 340 -10.48 20.84 -5.61
CA TRP A 340 -9.23 20.12 -5.68
C TRP A 340 -8.44 20.34 -4.39
N TYR A 341 -7.75 19.29 -3.94
CA TYR A 341 -6.73 19.47 -2.93
C TYR A 341 -5.67 20.43 -3.47
N LYS A 342 -5.54 21.60 -2.85
CA LYS A 342 -4.72 22.73 -3.32
C LYS A 342 -3.29 22.37 -3.74
N LEU A 343 -2.70 21.31 -3.16
CA LEU A 343 -1.34 20.87 -3.51
C LEU A 343 -1.23 20.24 -4.91
N PHE A 344 -2.33 19.74 -5.47
CA PHE A 344 -2.37 19.02 -6.75
C PHE A 344 -3.34 19.63 -7.75
N ASP A 345 -3.85 20.83 -7.45
CA ASP A 345 -4.82 21.57 -8.26
C ASP A 345 -4.38 21.68 -9.72
N ASP A 346 -3.13 22.11 -9.96
CA ASP A 346 -2.55 22.23 -11.30
C ASP A 346 -2.59 20.92 -12.11
N TRP A 347 -2.41 19.78 -11.44
CA TRP A 347 -2.46 18.47 -12.08
C TRP A 347 -3.86 18.13 -12.58
N PHE A 348 -4.86 18.40 -11.75
CA PHE A 348 -6.25 18.15 -12.10
C PHE A 348 -6.78 19.15 -13.13
N HIS A 349 -6.34 20.41 -13.05
CA HIS A 349 -6.61 21.39 -14.09
C HIS A 349 -6.06 20.96 -15.44
N LEU A 350 -4.84 20.41 -15.53
CA LEU A 350 -4.31 19.91 -16.81
C LEU A 350 -5.09 18.71 -17.36
N LEU A 351 -5.66 17.87 -16.49
CA LEU A 351 -6.41 16.68 -16.90
C LEU A 351 -7.85 16.97 -17.32
N PHE A 352 -8.47 17.99 -16.73
CA PHE A 352 -9.90 18.27 -16.88
C PHE A 352 -10.21 19.63 -17.53
N ALA A 353 -9.19 20.39 -17.93
CA ALA A 353 -9.32 21.53 -18.85
C ALA A 353 -9.41 21.06 -20.30
#